data_AF-A0A4T0HR83-F1
#
_entry.id   AF-A0A4T0HR83-F1
#
_cell.length_a   1.000
_cell.length_b   1.000
_cell.length_c   1.000
_cell.angle_alpha   90.00
_cell.angle_beta   90.00
_cell.angle_gamma   90.00
#
_symmetry.space_group_name_H-M   'P 1'
#
loop_
_entity.id
_entity.type
_entity.pdbx_description
1 polymer ?
#
loop_
_entity_poly.entity_id
_entity_poly.type
_entity_poly.pdbx_seq_one_letter_code
_entity_poly.pdbx_strand_id
1 'polypeptide(L)'
;MAEKFQVPNVSIKELLGAIPPECFHRSAFKSSLYVVQDVILSAILIKGSFYIPMISQMTDSHSLSLFISASLWSLFWFALGLVWTGLWVIAHECGHQAYSSRKSINNSVGFVLHSLLLVPYHSWRISHGKHHAATGHMSRDQVFVPKTRAQRNGPKLDYEDADEKILTGVDMPEEEQLKVSELLEDAPLAVFVNLLLQQLIGWPMYLVRNASGQKHYPRGTNHFNPSSAIFDSRHFSQIIASDLGIGLVLGGLYYWGTQRGFTEVVSYYLIPYLWVNNWLVSITFLQHTDPALPHYREGMWNFQRGALCTIDRVFLGPIGAYILHGICETHVAHHVSSKIPHYNAWKATDALKEYLGPHYHYSDDNFIVALYKSYRDCVFVEDKGDIVFYKDARGRASRVPATDSKQGFSDSGIELQ
;
A
#
# COMPACT_ATOMS: atom_id res chain seq x y z
N MET A 1 25.53 -14.65 -1.44
CA MET A 1 24.81 -15.69 -0.67
C MET A 1 23.47 -15.13 -0.26
N ALA A 2 22.37 -15.82 -0.58
CA ALA A 2 21.05 -15.43 -0.12
C ALA A 2 20.92 -15.63 1.39
N GLU A 3 20.17 -14.77 2.07
CA GLU A 3 19.97 -14.85 3.51
C GLU A 3 18.96 -15.96 3.84
N LYS A 4 19.24 -16.76 4.87
CA LYS A 4 18.30 -17.79 5.35
C LYS A 4 17.21 -17.14 6.20
N PHE A 5 15.96 -17.29 5.78
CA PHE A 5 14.78 -16.85 6.51
C PHE A 5 14.36 -17.89 7.56
N GLN A 6 14.40 -17.50 8.83
CA GLN A 6 13.79 -18.27 9.90
C GLN A 6 12.31 -17.92 9.99
N VAL A 7 11.46 -18.94 9.97
CA VAL A 7 10.01 -18.76 10.06
C VAL A 7 9.65 -18.33 11.47
N PRO A 8 8.97 -17.19 11.67
CA PRO A 8 8.57 -16.77 13.00
C PRO A 8 7.54 -17.77 13.57
N ASN A 9 7.80 -18.22 14.80
CA ASN A 9 6.89 -19.04 15.58
C ASN A 9 6.41 -18.23 16.78
N VAL A 10 5.55 -17.25 16.51
CA VAL A 10 4.98 -16.33 17.50
C VAL A 10 3.46 -16.41 17.45
N SER A 11 2.82 -16.43 18.61
CA SER A 11 1.37 -16.36 18.72
C SER A 11 0.88 -14.91 18.69
N ILE A 12 -0.40 -14.71 18.35
CA ILE A 12 -0.98 -13.36 18.34
C ILE A 12 -1.02 -12.78 19.76
N LYS A 13 -1.19 -13.64 20.77
CA LYS A 13 -1.18 -13.24 22.17
C LYS A 13 0.19 -12.66 22.57
N GLU A 14 1.27 -13.25 22.10
CA GLU A 14 2.62 -12.72 22.38
C GLU A 14 2.88 -11.41 21.66
N LEU A 15 2.51 -11.31 20.37
CA LEU A 15 2.64 -10.07 19.61
C LEU A 15 1.86 -8.91 20.26
N LEU A 16 0.60 -9.14 20.62
CA LEU A 16 -0.22 -8.12 21.29
C LEU A 16 0.26 -7.86 22.72
N GLY A 17 0.79 -8.88 23.41
CA GLY A 17 1.32 -8.76 24.76
C GLY A 17 2.62 -7.96 24.85
N ALA A 18 3.39 -7.89 23.76
CA ALA A 18 4.57 -7.04 23.66
C ALA A 18 4.21 -5.54 23.58
N ILE A 19 3.01 -5.21 23.07
CA ILE A 19 2.59 -3.83 22.86
C ILE A 19 2.07 -3.22 24.17
N PRO A 20 2.54 -2.02 24.57
CA PRO A 20 2.04 -1.33 25.76
C PRO A 20 0.51 -1.10 25.71
N PRO A 21 -0.26 -1.40 26.79
CA PRO A 21 -1.72 -1.32 26.78
C PRO A 21 -2.31 0.06 26.41
N GLU A 22 -1.61 1.14 26.75
CA GLU A 22 -1.99 2.51 26.42
C GLU A 22 -2.01 2.79 24.92
N CYS A 23 -1.26 2.02 24.11
CA CYS A 23 -1.25 2.16 22.66
C CYS A 23 -2.64 1.87 22.06
N PHE A 24 -3.45 1.04 22.70
CA PHE A 24 -4.80 0.70 22.26
C PHE A 24 -5.86 1.78 22.58
N HIS A 25 -5.48 2.88 23.25
CA HIS A 25 -6.41 3.94 23.60
C HIS A 25 -6.74 4.85 22.40
N ARG A 26 -7.97 4.75 21.91
CA ARG A 26 -8.51 5.49 20.77
C ARG A 26 -9.27 6.72 21.21
N SER A 27 -8.87 7.89 20.72
CA SER A 27 -9.43 9.19 21.08
C SER A 27 -9.88 9.94 19.85
N ALA A 28 -11.21 10.05 19.67
CA ALA A 28 -11.81 10.81 18.58
C ALA A 28 -11.31 12.26 18.58
N PHE A 29 -11.13 12.86 19.75
CA PHE A 29 -10.61 14.22 19.88
C PHE A 29 -9.19 14.31 19.34
N LYS A 30 -8.28 13.42 19.77
CA LYS A 30 -6.90 13.43 19.30
C LYS A 30 -6.81 13.19 17.79
N SER A 31 -7.52 12.20 17.26
CA SER A 31 -7.57 11.96 15.81
C SER A 31 -8.19 13.12 15.03
N SER A 32 -9.17 13.83 15.59
CA SER A 32 -9.75 15.03 14.96
C SER A 32 -8.74 16.17 14.84
N LEU A 33 -7.81 16.32 15.78
CA LEU A 33 -6.77 17.35 15.71
C LEU A 33 -5.86 17.17 14.47
N TYR A 34 -5.56 15.92 14.09
CA TYR A 34 -4.79 15.64 12.87
C TYR A 34 -5.58 15.96 11.59
N VAL A 35 -6.90 15.71 11.58
CA VAL A 35 -7.77 16.16 10.47
C VAL A 35 -7.76 17.68 10.36
N VAL A 36 -7.91 18.39 11.47
CA VAL A 36 -7.86 19.86 11.51
C VAL A 36 -6.51 20.38 11.04
N GLN A 37 -5.41 19.76 11.48
CA GLN A 37 -4.06 20.08 11.03
C GLN A 37 -3.94 19.98 9.51
N ASP A 38 -4.35 18.87 8.91
CA ASP A 38 -4.20 18.66 7.46
C ASP A 38 -5.11 19.60 6.66
N VAL A 39 -6.29 19.94 7.17
CA VAL A 39 -7.17 20.96 6.58
C VAL A 39 -6.53 22.34 6.64
N ILE A 40 -5.91 22.72 7.76
CA ILE A 40 -5.20 23.99 7.91
C ILE A 40 -4.00 24.04 6.95
N LEU A 41 -3.20 22.98 6.88
CA LEU A 41 -2.07 22.88 5.95
C LEU A 41 -2.54 23.01 4.49
N SER A 42 -3.62 22.32 4.13
CA SER A 42 -4.25 22.44 2.81
C SER A 42 -4.65 23.89 2.52
N ALA A 43 -5.31 24.56 3.46
CA ALA A 43 -5.74 25.94 3.31
C ALA A 43 -4.56 26.91 3.18
N ILE A 44 -3.47 26.69 3.91
CA ILE A 44 -2.23 27.49 3.80
C ILE A 44 -1.62 27.32 2.41
N LEU A 45 -1.49 26.09 1.91
CA LEU A 45 -0.95 25.81 0.58
C LEU A 45 -1.80 26.45 -0.52
N ILE A 46 -3.13 26.30 -0.44
CA ILE A 46 -4.08 26.89 -1.39
C ILE A 46 -4.02 28.43 -1.35
N LYS A 47 -3.93 29.03 -0.15
CA LYS A 47 -3.77 30.48 -0.05
C LYS A 47 -2.41 30.94 -0.60
N GLY A 48 -1.36 30.15 -0.39
CA GLY A 48 -0.02 30.38 -0.91
C GLY A 48 0.03 30.38 -2.44
N SER A 49 -0.72 29.50 -3.10
CA SER A 49 -0.72 29.39 -4.56
C SER A 49 -1.24 30.66 -5.26
N PHE A 50 -2.05 31.48 -4.59
CA PHE A 50 -2.50 32.78 -5.13
C PHE A 50 -1.36 33.79 -5.34
N TYR A 51 -0.21 33.60 -4.69
CA TYR A 51 0.97 34.44 -4.91
C TYR A 51 1.86 33.95 -6.06
N ILE A 52 1.61 32.76 -6.63
CA ILE A 52 2.44 32.22 -7.72
C ILE A 52 2.48 33.18 -8.93
N PRO A 53 1.35 33.71 -9.46
CA PRO A 53 1.41 34.63 -10.59
C PRO A 53 2.25 35.88 -10.32
N MET A 54 2.11 36.45 -9.11
CA MET A 54 2.90 37.60 -8.67
C MET A 54 4.39 37.29 -8.65
N ILE A 55 4.79 36.15 -8.07
CA ILE A 55 6.20 35.75 -7.97
C ILE A 55 6.77 35.46 -9.37
N SER A 56 6.03 34.75 -10.21
CA SER A 56 6.45 34.44 -11.58
C SER A 56 6.63 35.68 -12.46
N GLN A 57 5.96 36.79 -12.14
CA GLN A 57 6.06 38.07 -12.86
C GLN A 57 7.13 39.00 -12.30
N MET A 58 7.92 38.59 -11.30
CA MET A 58 9.05 39.39 -10.77
C MET A 58 10.24 39.49 -11.74
N THR A 59 10.20 38.77 -12.86
CA THR A 59 11.24 38.78 -13.89
C THR A 59 10.66 39.21 -15.23
N ASP A 60 11.42 40.04 -15.95
CA ASP A 60 11.07 40.47 -17.31
C ASP A 60 11.32 39.36 -18.37
N SER A 61 12.06 38.30 -18.01
CA SER A 61 12.33 37.19 -18.91
C SER A 61 11.14 36.22 -18.97
N HIS A 62 10.53 36.11 -20.15
CA HIS A 62 9.39 35.22 -20.37
C HIS A 62 9.69 33.75 -20.05
N SER A 63 10.85 33.24 -20.48
CA SER A 63 11.25 31.85 -20.22
C SER A 63 11.47 31.58 -18.74
N LEU A 64 12.09 32.53 -18.02
CA LEU A 64 12.30 32.42 -16.58
C LEU A 64 10.97 32.51 -15.81
N SER A 65 10.06 33.39 -16.23
CA SER A 65 8.71 33.50 -15.67
C SER A 65 7.93 32.18 -15.77
N LEU A 66 7.95 31.55 -16.96
CA LEU A 66 7.33 30.24 -17.18
C LEU A 66 7.96 29.15 -16.31
N PHE A 67 9.29 29.11 -16.22
CA PHE A 67 10.01 28.15 -15.40
C PHE A 67 9.66 28.29 -13.91
N ILE A 68 9.63 29.51 -13.38
CA ILE A 68 9.26 29.79 -11.99
C ILE A 68 7.81 29.36 -11.75
N SER A 69 6.89 29.75 -12.63
CA SER A 69 5.48 29.39 -12.53
C SER A 69 5.30 27.86 -12.50
N ALA A 70 5.86 27.15 -13.48
CA ALA A 70 5.77 25.70 -13.57
C ALA A 70 6.36 25.01 -12.33
N SER A 71 7.50 25.49 -11.83
CA SER A 71 8.15 24.95 -10.64
C SER A 71 7.30 25.14 -9.38
N LEU A 72 6.76 26.36 -9.17
CA LEU A 72 5.94 26.66 -8.00
C LEU A 72 4.60 25.93 -8.02
N TRP A 73 3.95 25.82 -9.18
CA TRP A 73 2.74 25.02 -9.33
C TRP A 73 3.00 23.53 -9.08
N SER A 74 4.11 23.01 -9.60
CA SER A 74 4.50 21.61 -9.36
C SER A 74 4.76 21.34 -7.88
N LEU A 75 5.46 22.23 -7.19
CA LEU A 75 5.70 22.13 -5.75
C LEU A 75 4.40 22.23 -4.95
N PHE A 76 3.50 23.15 -5.31
CA PHE A 76 2.18 23.27 -4.71
C PHE A 76 1.39 21.96 -4.85
N TRP A 77 1.29 21.39 -6.06
CA TRP A 77 0.56 20.16 -6.30
C TRP A 77 1.15 18.96 -5.55
N PHE A 78 2.48 18.85 -5.55
CA PHE A 78 3.20 17.82 -4.81
C PHE A 78 2.91 17.91 -3.30
N ALA A 79 3.07 19.11 -2.72
CA ALA A 79 2.86 19.34 -1.29
C ALA A 79 1.40 19.13 -0.88
N LEU A 80 0.45 19.65 -1.66
CA LEU A 80 -0.98 19.48 -1.38
C LEU A 80 -1.38 18.01 -1.50
N GLY A 81 -0.84 17.30 -2.49
CA GLY A 81 -1.01 15.85 -2.64
C GLY A 81 -0.52 15.07 -1.41
N LEU A 82 0.64 15.40 -0.83
CA LEU A 82 1.13 14.77 0.40
C LEU A 82 0.19 15.01 1.59
N VAL A 83 -0.26 16.26 1.79
CA VAL A 83 -1.20 16.60 2.87
C VAL A 83 -2.53 15.86 2.71
N TRP A 84 -3.04 15.76 1.49
CA TRP A 84 -4.26 14.99 1.22
C TRP A 84 -4.07 13.49 1.37
N THR A 85 -2.87 12.96 1.15
CA THR A 85 -2.53 11.58 1.54
C THR A 85 -2.60 11.40 3.05
N GLY A 86 -2.20 12.40 3.85
CA GLY A 86 -2.42 12.41 5.30
C GLY A 86 -3.90 12.25 5.68
N LEU A 87 -4.80 13.03 5.05
CA LEU A 87 -6.25 12.86 5.21
C LEU A 87 -6.73 11.48 4.77
N TRP A 88 -6.16 10.94 3.69
CA TRP A 88 -6.46 9.59 3.23
C TRP A 88 -6.09 8.53 4.27
N VAL A 89 -4.94 8.66 4.92
CA VAL A 89 -4.46 7.78 6.01
C VAL A 89 -5.43 7.83 7.19
N ILE A 90 -5.85 9.02 7.63
CA ILE A 90 -6.81 9.14 8.74
C ILE A 90 -8.16 8.47 8.40
N ALA A 91 -8.60 8.58 7.15
CA ALA A 91 -9.81 7.91 6.69
C ALA A 91 -9.63 6.39 6.53
N HIS A 92 -8.43 5.91 6.21
CA HIS A 92 -8.04 4.50 6.27
C HIS A 92 -8.16 3.97 7.71
N GLU A 93 -7.68 4.73 8.70
CA GLU A 93 -7.80 4.36 10.13
C GLU A 93 -9.24 4.26 10.61
N CYS A 94 -10.10 5.14 10.09
CA CYS A 94 -11.53 5.04 10.31
C CYS A 94 -12.06 3.68 9.83
N GLY A 95 -11.57 3.17 8.68
CA GLY A 95 -11.89 1.83 8.18
C GLY A 95 -11.56 0.73 9.18
N HIS A 96 -10.40 0.84 9.84
CA HIS A 96 -9.92 -0.09 10.88
C HIS A 96 -10.52 0.11 12.27
N GLN A 97 -11.36 1.14 12.43
CA GLN A 97 -11.94 1.53 13.72
C GLN A 97 -10.89 2.03 14.73
N ALA A 98 -9.76 2.56 14.26
CA ALA A 98 -8.69 3.11 15.10
C ALA A 98 -8.96 4.58 15.51
N TYR A 99 -9.66 5.35 14.67
CA TYR A 99 -9.91 6.78 14.89
C TYR A 99 -10.69 7.09 16.19
N SER A 100 -11.67 6.28 16.55
CA SER A 100 -12.54 6.45 17.72
C SER A 100 -12.98 5.11 18.28
N SER A 101 -13.31 5.08 19.58
CA SER A 101 -13.97 3.93 20.21
C SER A 101 -15.37 3.66 19.64
N ARG A 102 -16.01 4.64 18.99
CA ARG A 102 -17.36 4.52 18.40
C ARG A 102 -17.30 4.28 16.89
N LYS A 103 -17.82 3.12 16.47
CA LYS A 103 -17.90 2.70 15.05
C LYS A 103 -18.67 3.69 14.16
N SER A 104 -19.72 4.32 14.69
CA SER A 104 -20.48 5.34 13.95
C SER A 104 -19.64 6.56 13.60
N ILE A 105 -18.85 7.07 14.55
CA ILE A 105 -17.93 8.21 14.32
C ILE A 105 -16.90 7.84 13.25
N ASN A 106 -16.27 6.67 13.40
CA ASN A 106 -15.30 6.18 12.42
C ASN A 106 -15.91 6.12 11.02
N ASN A 107 -17.05 5.44 10.88
CA ASN A 107 -17.67 5.27 9.59
C ASN A 107 -18.13 6.59 8.96
N SER A 108 -18.62 7.55 9.76
CA SER A 108 -19.03 8.85 9.26
C SER A 108 -17.85 9.70 8.80
N VAL A 109 -16.79 9.79 9.61
CA VAL A 109 -15.58 10.57 9.26
C VAL A 109 -14.87 9.95 8.06
N GLY A 110 -14.66 8.62 8.09
CA GLY A 110 -14.05 7.90 6.98
C GLY A 110 -14.85 8.05 5.68
N PHE A 111 -16.19 7.94 5.74
CA PHE A 111 -17.05 8.14 4.58
C PHE A 111 -16.88 9.52 3.95
N VAL A 112 -16.88 10.59 4.75
CA VAL A 112 -16.73 11.96 4.25
C VAL A 112 -15.35 12.17 3.64
N LEU A 113 -14.28 11.83 4.37
CA LEU A 113 -12.90 12.09 3.95
C LEU A 113 -12.52 11.27 2.70
N HIS A 114 -12.83 9.97 2.67
CA HIS A 114 -12.56 9.15 1.49
C HIS A 114 -13.43 9.55 0.29
N SER A 115 -14.71 9.92 0.48
CA SER A 115 -15.52 10.43 -0.63
C SER A 115 -14.92 11.68 -1.26
N LEU A 116 -14.46 12.64 -0.44
CA LEU A 116 -13.76 13.85 -0.91
C LEU A 116 -12.49 13.55 -1.69
N LEU A 117 -11.89 12.38 -1.49
CA LEU A 117 -10.71 11.88 -2.22
C LEU A 117 -11.08 10.81 -3.25
N LEU A 118 -12.34 10.75 -3.70
CA LEU A 118 -12.86 9.80 -4.68
C LEU A 118 -12.56 8.32 -4.36
N VAL A 119 -12.51 7.97 -3.08
CA VAL A 119 -12.35 6.60 -2.58
C VAL A 119 -13.70 6.10 -2.06
N PRO A 120 -14.26 5.00 -2.60
CA PRO A 120 -15.52 4.47 -2.13
C PRO A 120 -15.33 3.81 -0.75
N TYR A 121 -15.50 4.59 0.32
CA TYR A 121 -15.07 4.27 1.68
C TYR A 121 -15.46 2.87 2.15
N HIS A 122 -16.74 2.49 2.04
CA HIS A 122 -17.18 1.20 2.54
C HIS A 122 -16.71 0.06 1.64
N SER A 123 -16.75 0.24 0.32
CA SER A 123 -16.21 -0.74 -0.63
C SER A 123 -14.74 -1.04 -0.35
N TRP A 124 -13.95 0.02 -0.21
CA TRP A 124 -12.52 -0.10 0.02
C TRP A 124 -12.21 -0.63 1.43
N ARG A 125 -12.87 -0.16 2.50
CA ARG A 125 -12.59 -0.67 3.86
C ARG A 125 -12.89 -2.17 3.98
N ILE A 126 -13.89 -2.67 3.25
CA ILE A 126 -14.27 -4.10 3.27
C ILE A 126 -13.21 -4.93 2.54
N SER A 127 -12.82 -4.52 1.32
CA SER A 127 -11.78 -5.24 0.56
C SER A 127 -10.42 -5.17 1.26
N HIS A 128 -10.08 -4.01 1.83
CA HIS A 128 -8.87 -3.82 2.61
C HIS A 128 -8.87 -4.63 3.92
N GLY A 129 -10.01 -4.77 4.60
CA GLY A 129 -10.13 -5.68 5.75
C GLY A 129 -9.87 -7.15 5.38
N LYS A 130 -10.33 -7.59 4.20
CA LYS A 130 -10.01 -8.93 3.68
C LYS A 130 -8.51 -9.10 3.37
N HIS A 131 -7.84 -8.04 2.89
CA HIS A 131 -6.40 -8.04 2.74
C HIS A 131 -5.71 -8.27 4.10
N HIS A 132 -6.00 -7.45 5.11
CA HIS A 132 -5.43 -7.60 6.46
C HIS A 132 -5.67 -8.98 7.09
N ALA A 133 -6.83 -9.58 6.83
CA ALA A 133 -7.16 -10.91 7.33
C ALA A 133 -6.37 -12.05 6.65
N ALA A 134 -5.68 -11.77 5.55
CA ALA A 134 -5.03 -12.77 4.71
C ALA A 134 -3.67 -12.33 4.13
N THR A 135 -3.07 -11.26 4.65
CA THR A 135 -1.84 -10.66 4.11
C THR A 135 -0.75 -11.71 3.91
N GLY A 136 -0.08 -11.68 2.75
CA GLY A 136 1.00 -12.62 2.43
C GLY A 136 0.56 -14.05 2.08
N HIS A 137 -0.75 -14.35 2.10
CA HIS A 137 -1.27 -15.64 1.63
C HIS A 137 -1.41 -15.66 0.10
N MET A 138 -0.84 -16.67 -0.55
CA MET A 138 -0.79 -16.81 -2.02
C MET A 138 -2.14 -16.92 -2.76
N SER A 139 -3.26 -16.97 -2.05
CA SER A 139 -4.59 -17.20 -2.64
C SER A 139 -5.72 -16.46 -1.92
N ARG A 140 -5.53 -16.12 -0.64
CA ARG A 140 -6.55 -15.44 0.17
C ARG A 140 -6.32 -13.93 0.28
N ASP A 141 -5.07 -13.46 0.18
CA ASP A 141 -4.77 -12.02 0.09
C ASP A 141 -5.47 -11.44 -1.15
N GLN A 142 -5.90 -10.18 -1.07
CA GLN A 142 -6.72 -9.53 -2.07
C GLN A 142 -5.93 -8.81 -3.16
N VAL A 143 -4.72 -8.30 -2.88
CA VAL A 143 -4.15 -7.24 -3.73
C VAL A 143 -2.64 -7.27 -3.94
N PHE A 144 -1.84 -7.76 -2.99
CA PHE A 144 -0.38 -7.81 -3.12
C PHE A 144 0.14 -9.23 -3.33
N VAL A 145 -0.55 -9.99 -4.20
CA VAL A 145 -0.20 -11.40 -4.43
C VAL A 145 0.76 -11.52 -5.60
N PRO A 146 1.95 -12.11 -5.39
CA PRO A 146 2.92 -12.28 -6.46
C PRO A 146 2.39 -13.22 -7.52
N LYS A 147 2.70 -12.91 -8.78
CA LYS A 147 2.48 -13.86 -9.87
C LYS A 147 3.51 -14.98 -9.75
N THR A 148 3.07 -16.21 -9.98
CA THR A 148 3.99 -17.34 -10.07
C THR A 148 4.80 -17.33 -11.37
N ARG A 149 5.88 -18.11 -11.44
CA ARG A 149 6.68 -18.32 -12.65
C ARG A 149 5.82 -18.65 -13.86
N ALA A 150 4.92 -19.64 -13.75
CA ALA A 150 4.02 -20.01 -14.84
C ALA A 150 3.07 -18.85 -15.22
N GLN A 151 2.57 -18.11 -14.23
CA GLN A 151 1.68 -16.96 -14.46
C GLN A 151 2.35 -15.75 -15.12
N ARG A 152 3.69 -15.72 -15.13
CA ARG A 152 4.53 -14.74 -15.82
C ARG A 152 5.04 -15.25 -17.17
N ASN A 153 4.60 -16.42 -17.62
CA ASN A 153 5.12 -17.10 -18.82
C ASN A 153 6.64 -17.36 -18.75
N GLY A 154 7.18 -17.56 -17.54
CA GLY A 154 8.58 -17.94 -17.36
C GLY A 154 8.86 -19.36 -17.85
N PRO A 155 10.15 -19.75 -17.95
CA PRO A 155 10.52 -21.09 -18.41
C PRO A 155 9.96 -22.15 -17.46
N LYS A 156 9.42 -23.24 -18.02
CA LYS A 156 8.89 -24.36 -17.23
C LYS A 156 10.01 -25.03 -16.46
N LEU A 157 9.75 -25.37 -15.21
CA LEU A 157 10.69 -26.05 -14.33
C LEU A 157 10.10 -27.39 -13.92
N ASP A 158 10.89 -28.46 -14.06
CA ASP A 158 10.58 -29.74 -13.45
C ASP A 158 11.04 -29.70 -11.99
N TYR A 159 10.10 -29.56 -11.06
CA TYR A 159 10.44 -29.36 -9.65
C TYR A 159 10.96 -30.63 -8.96
N GLU A 160 10.80 -31.81 -9.57
CA GLU A 160 11.28 -33.07 -9.01
C GLU A 160 12.77 -33.29 -9.31
N ASP A 161 13.22 -32.88 -10.50
CA ASP A 161 14.57 -33.10 -11.00
C ASP A 161 15.44 -31.84 -11.08
N ALA A 162 14.88 -30.64 -10.85
CA ALA A 162 15.63 -29.40 -10.94
C ALA A 162 16.73 -29.28 -9.87
N ASP A 163 17.88 -28.74 -10.30
CA ASP A 163 18.99 -28.39 -9.41
C ASP A 163 18.52 -27.43 -8.30
N GLU A 164 18.98 -27.68 -7.07
CA GLU A 164 18.62 -26.88 -5.89
C GLU A 164 18.92 -25.38 -6.09
N LYS A 165 19.98 -25.03 -6.81
CA LYS A 165 20.31 -23.62 -7.13
C LYS A 165 19.23 -22.96 -7.97
N ILE A 166 18.61 -23.71 -8.89
CA ILE A 166 17.50 -23.24 -9.73
C ILE A 166 16.24 -23.07 -8.89
N LEU A 167 15.90 -24.09 -8.10
CA LEU A 167 14.74 -24.09 -7.22
C LEU A 167 14.79 -22.94 -6.21
N THR A 168 15.93 -22.77 -5.55
CA THR A 168 16.13 -21.75 -4.51
C THR A 168 16.41 -20.37 -5.09
N GLY A 169 17.00 -20.28 -6.28
CA GLY A 169 17.50 -19.03 -6.85
C GLY A 169 18.81 -18.56 -6.23
N VAL A 170 19.50 -19.42 -5.47
CA VAL A 170 20.80 -19.13 -4.84
C VAL A 170 21.91 -19.64 -5.73
N ASP A 171 22.86 -18.76 -6.05
CA ASP A 171 23.99 -19.07 -6.93
C ASP A 171 23.56 -19.65 -8.29
N MET A 172 22.47 -19.09 -8.84
CA MET A 172 21.91 -19.42 -10.16
C MET A 172 23.00 -19.46 -11.25
N PRO A 173 23.11 -20.54 -12.04
CA PRO A 173 24.01 -20.59 -13.19
C PRO A 173 23.70 -19.49 -14.21
N GLU A 174 24.74 -18.89 -14.82
CA GLU A 174 24.59 -17.77 -15.76
C GLU A 174 23.71 -18.12 -16.97
N GLU A 175 23.86 -19.34 -17.52
CA GLU A 175 23.03 -19.82 -18.63
C GLU A 175 21.54 -19.83 -18.26
N GLU A 176 21.19 -20.27 -17.05
CA GLU A 176 19.82 -20.28 -16.56
C GLU A 176 19.30 -18.87 -16.29
N GLN A 177 20.14 -17.97 -15.77
CA GLN A 177 19.78 -16.56 -15.61
C GLN A 177 19.40 -15.92 -16.95
N LEU A 178 20.18 -16.19 -18.01
CA LEU A 178 19.92 -15.67 -19.34
C LEU A 178 18.58 -16.19 -19.89
N LYS A 179 18.31 -17.49 -19.80
CA LYS A 179 17.03 -18.11 -20.21
C LYS A 179 15.82 -17.45 -19.54
N VAL A 180 15.90 -17.20 -18.23
CA VAL A 180 14.80 -16.55 -17.48
C VAL A 180 14.64 -15.09 -17.92
N SER A 181 15.75 -14.36 -18.07
CA SER A 181 15.73 -12.93 -18.42
C SER A 181 15.18 -12.65 -19.82
N GLU A 182 15.44 -13.54 -20.78
CA GLU A 182 14.93 -13.45 -22.15
C GLU A 182 13.40 -13.60 -22.20
N LEU A 183 12.84 -14.50 -21.39
CA LEU A 183 11.40 -14.77 -21.35
C LEU A 183 10.60 -13.79 -20.48
N LEU A 184 11.25 -13.16 -19.49
CA LEU A 184 10.58 -12.26 -18.54
C LEU A 184 10.79 -10.77 -18.83
N GLU A 185 11.40 -10.43 -19.97
CA GLU A 185 11.63 -9.05 -20.44
C GLU A 185 12.37 -8.18 -19.38
N ASP A 186 13.63 -8.52 -19.07
CA ASP A 186 14.53 -7.71 -18.20
C ASP A 186 15.00 -6.41 -18.90
N ALA A 187 14.05 -5.53 -19.27
CA ALA A 187 14.31 -4.27 -19.93
C ALA A 187 14.04 -3.08 -18.97
N PRO A 188 15.05 -2.24 -18.64
CA PRO A 188 14.87 -1.08 -17.76
C PRO A 188 13.76 -0.12 -18.21
N LEU A 189 13.58 0.02 -19.53
CA LEU A 189 12.51 0.84 -20.11
C LEU A 189 11.11 0.26 -19.81
N ALA A 190 10.94 -1.06 -19.92
CA ALA A 190 9.67 -1.72 -19.60
C ALA A 190 9.33 -1.57 -18.11
N VAL A 191 10.33 -1.74 -17.23
CA VAL A 191 10.17 -1.48 -15.79
C VAL A 191 9.73 -0.04 -15.54
N PHE A 192 10.39 0.93 -16.15
CA PHE A 192 10.06 2.35 -16.00
C PHE A 192 8.64 2.67 -16.49
N VAL A 193 8.24 2.17 -17.66
CA VAL A 193 6.89 2.38 -18.21
C VAL A 193 5.82 1.74 -17.31
N ASN A 194 6.05 0.51 -16.83
CA ASN A 194 5.12 -0.15 -15.91
C ASN A 194 4.98 0.57 -14.58
N LEU A 195 6.08 1.10 -14.04
CA LEU A 195 6.07 1.95 -12.84
C LEU A 195 5.26 3.22 -13.09
N LEU A 196 5.50 3.94 -14.19
CA LEU A 196 4.73 5.13 -14.54
C LEU A 196 3.23 4.85 -14.68
N LEU A 197 2.85 3.77 -15.36
CA LEU A 197 1.46 3.37 -15.51
C LEU A 197 0.81 3.04 -14.16
N GLN A 198 1.51 2.31 -13.30
CA GLN A 198 1.00 1.99 -11.96
C GLN A 198 0.76 3.26 -11.14
N GLN A 199 1.70 4.22 -11.16
CA GLN A 199 1.58 5.45 -10.39
C GLN A 199 0.49 6.39 -10.91
N LEU A 200 0.28 6.45 -12.23
CA LEU A 200 -0.71 7.35 -12.84
C LEU A 200 -2.13 6.81 -12.81
N ILE A 201 -2.32 5.51 -13.07
CA ILE A 201 -3.65 4.92 -13.26
C ILE A 201 -3.90 3.65 -12.42
N GLY A 202 -2.93 3.18 -11.64
CA GLY A 202 -3.04 1.95 -10.85
C GLY A 202 -4.22 1.99 -9.86
N TRP A 203 -4.38 3.10 -9.15
CA TRP A 203 -5.48 3.27 -8.20
C TRP A 203 -6.87 3.27 -8.87
N PRO A 204 -7.16 4.11 -9.88
CA PRO A 204 -8.41 4.01 -10.63
C PRO A 204 -8.68 2.61 -11.21
N MET A 205 -7.65 1.96 -11.75
CA MET A 205 -7.79 0.62 -12.33
C MET A 205 -8.08 -0.45 -11.28
N TYR A 206 -7.53 -0.32 -10.06
CA TYR A 206 -7.89 -1.19 -8.94
C TYR A 206 -9.36 -1.02 -8.54
N LEU A 207 -9.86 0.22 -8.44
CA LEU A 207 -11.25 0.45 -8.09
C LEU A 207 -12.22 -0.04 -9.18
N VAL A 208 -11.96 0.30 -10.45
CA VAL A 208 -12.89 0.06 -11.56
C VAL A 208 -12.85 -1.38 -12.10
N ARG A 209 -11.71 -2.07 -11.96
CA ARG A 209 -11.52 -3.41 -12.57
C ARG A 209 -10.85 -4.44 -11.66
N ASN A 210 -10.55 -4.08 -10.42
CA ASN A 210 -9.79 -4.93 -9.50
C ASN A 210 -8.47 -5.41 -10.13
N ALA A 211 -7.73 -4.50 -10.79
CA ALA A 211 -6.61 -4.83 -11.67
C ALA A 211 -5.45 -5.59 -11.00
N SER A 212 -5.20 -5.34 -9.71
CA SER A 212 -4.24 -6.07 -8.87
C SER A 212 -4.88 -7.21 -8.07
N GLY A 213 -6.17 -7.49 -8.29
CA GLY A 213 -6.92 -8.51 -7.58
C GLY A 213 -6.52 -9.93 -7.94
N GLN A 214 -7.00 -10.88 -7.13
CA GLN A 214 -6.82 -12.32 -7.38
C GLN A 214 -7.37 -12.76 -8.73
N LYS A 215 -6.63 -13.65 -9.41
CA LYS A 215 -7.01 -14.17 -10.75
C LYS A 215 -8.28 -15.02 -10.76
N HIS A 216 -8.66 -15.59 -9.60
CA HIS A 216 -9.89 -16.36 -9.49
C HIS A 216 -11.15 -15.48 -9.45
N TYR A 217 -11.01 -14.16 -9.29
CA TYR A 217 -12.16 -13.27 -9.39
C TYR A 217 -12.70 -13.21 -10.82
N PRO A 218 -14.04 -13.24 -11.00
CA PRO A 218 -14.63 -13.18 -12.32
C PRO A 218 -14.35 -11.83 -13.00
N ARG A 219 -14.35 -11.83 -14.33
CA ARG A 219 -14.25 -10.59 -15.12
C ARG A 219 -15.37 -9.63 -14.73
N GLY A 220 -15.05 -8.33 -14.63
CA GLY A 220 -15.99 -7.29 -14.21
C GLY A 220 -16.04 -7.05 -12.69
N THR A 221 -15.24 -7.76 -11.90
CA THR A 221 -15.06 -7.49 -10.47
C THR A 221 -14.55 -6.06 -10.25
N ASN A 222 -15.19 -5.30 -9.35
CA ASN A 222 -14.89 -3.89 -9.11
C ASN A 222 -15.47 -3.41 -7.76
N HIS A 223 -15.07 -2.22 -7.32
CA HIS A 223 -15.42 -1.66 -6.01
C HIS A 223 -16.73 -0.86 -6.00
N PHE A 224 -17.40 -0.70 -7.14
CA PHE A 224 -18.64 0.09 -7.29
C PHE A 224 -19.88 -0.79 -7.55
N ASN A 225 -19.71 -2.10 -7.77
CA ASN A 225 -20.82 -3.02 -7.94
C ASN A 225 -21.10 -3.75 -6.61
N PRO A 226 -22.26 -3.54 -5.96
CA PRO A 226 -22.59 -4.20 -4.69
C PRO A 226 -22.71 -5.72 -4.80
N SER A 227 -22.90 -6.25 -6.01
CA SER A 227 -22.91 -7.69 -6.30
C SER A 227 -21.54 -8.23 -6.75
N SER A 228 -20.47 -7.43 -6.63
CA SER A 228 -19.13 -7.90 -6.97
C SER A 228 -18.66 -9.02 -6.05
N ALA A 229 -17.84 -9.94 -6.57
CA ALA A 229 -17.32 -11.10 -5.83
C ALA A 229 -16.48 -10.72 -4.59
N ILE A 230 -16.07 -9.46 -4.48
CA ILE A 230 -15.40 -8.89 -3.31
C ILE A 230 -16.35 -8.82 -2.10
N PHE A 231 -17.67 -8.70 -2.31
CA PHE A 231 -18.64 -8.34 -1.27
C PHE A 231 -19.67 -9.43 -1.01
N ASP A 232 -20.03 -9.58 0.27
CA ASP A 232 -21.20 -10.35 0.69
C ASP A 232 -22.48 -9.52 0.53
N SER A 233 -23.63 -10.20 0.39
CA SER A 233 -24.95 -9.55 0.22
C SER A 233 -25.30 -8.54 1.34
N ARG A 234 -24.84 -8.80 2.58
CA ARG A 234 -25.03 -7.89 3.73
C ARG A 234 -24.32 -6.53 3.58
N HIS A 235 -23.39 -6.39 2.64
CA HIS A 235 -22.67 -5.15 2.40
C HIS A 235 -23.39 -4.22 1.41
N PHE A 236 -24.46 -4.68 0.74
CA PHE A 236 -25.12 -3.97 -0.36
C PHE A 236 -25.35 -2.47 -0.07
N SER A 237 -26.02 -2.14 1.03
CA SER A 237 -26.35 -0.74 1.38
C SER A 237 -25.11 0.12 1.65
N GLN A 238 -24.03 -0.49 2.13
CA GLN A 238 -22.78 0.21 2.40
C GLN A 238 -22.04 0.55 1.09
N ILE A 239 -22.08 -0.35 0.10
CA ILE A 239 -21.51 -0.09 -1.23
C ILE A 239 -22.29 1.04 -1.91
N ILE A 240 -23.62 0.96 -1.93
CA ILE A 240 -24.48 2.03 -2.48
C ILE A 240 -24.20 3.38 -1.81
N ALA A 241 -24.06 3.41 -0.48
CA ALA A 241 -23.73 4.66 0.22
C ALA A 241 -22.38 5.24 -0.25
N SER A 242 -21.37 4.39 -0.47
CA SER A 242 -20.07 4.82 -0.99
C SER A 242 -20.18 5.39 -2.40
N ASP A 243 -20.93 4.73 -3.29
CA ASP A 243 -21.14 5.19 -4.65
C ASP A 243 -21.87 6.54 -4.69
N LEU A 244 -22.86 6.73 -3.82
CA LEU A 244 -23.53 8.02 -3.65
C LEU A 244 -22.57 9.11 -3.15
N GLY A 245 -21.68 8.79 -2.21
CA GLY A 245 -20.64 9.71 -1.74
C GLY A 245 -19.73 10.19 -2.87
N ILE A 246 -19.28 9.26 -3.72
CA ILE A 246 -18.50 9.57 -4.92
C ILE A 246 -19.31 10.43 -5.90
N GLY A 247 -20.57 10.06 -6.17
CA GLY A 247 -21.45 10.82 -7.06
C GLY A 247 -21.67 12.25 -6.59
N LEU A 248 -21.83 12.48 -5.29
CA LEU A 248 -21.97 13.81 -4.70
C LEU A 248 -20.72 14.66 -4.90
N VAL A 249 -19.53 14.09 -4.69
CA VAL A 249 -18.26 14.81 -4.92
C VAL A 249 -18.07 15.12 -6.40
N LEU A 250 -18.28 14.15 -7.29
CA LEU A 250 -18.23 14.39 -8.73
C LEU A 250 -19.21 15.47 -9.20
N GLY A 251 -20.45 15.45 -8.68
CA GLY A 251 -21.44 16.50 -8.93
C GLY A 251 -21.01 17.87 -8.43
N GLY A 252 -20.39 17.93 -7.24
CA GLY A 252 -19.82 19.16 -6.67
C GLY A 252 -18.65 19.72 -7.50
N LEU A 253 -17.74 18.86 -7.97
CA LEU A 253 -16.63 19.24 -8.84
C LEU A 253 -17.12 19.73 -10.21
N TYR A 254 -18.13 19.05 -10.78
CA TYR A 254 -18.77 19.49 -12.02
C TYR A 254 -19.40 20.87 -11.83
N TYR A 255 -20.19 21.07 -10.77
CA TYR A 255 -20.79 22.36 -10.45
C TYR A 255 -19.72 23.45 -10.27
N TRP A 256 -18.66 23.20 -9.50
CA TRP A 256 -17.53 24.14 -9.36
C TRP A 256 -16.93 24.50 -10.73
N GLY A 257 -16.72 23.51 -11.60
CA GLY A 257 -16.24 23.73 -12.97
C GLY A 257 -17.15 24.65 -13.79
N THR A 258 -18.47 24.51 -13.66
CA THR A 258 -19.44 25.38 -14.36
C THR A 258 -19.43 26.83 -13.84
N GLN A 259 -19.12 27.04 -12.57
CA GLN A 259 -19.17 28.37 -11.94
C GLN A 259 -17.85 29.14 -12.06
N ARG A 260 -16.71 28.45 -11.99
CA ARG A 260 -15.38 29.08 -11.88
C ARG A 260 -14.38 28.64 -12.95
N GLY A 261 -14.78 27.72 -13.81
CA GLY A 261 -13.95 27.19 -14.89
C GLY A 261 -13.26 25.88 -14.52
N PHE A 262 -13.19 24.97 -15.50
CA PHE A 262 -12.64 23.64 -15.32
C PHE A 262 -11.14 23.65 -15.00
N THR A 263 -10.38 24.62 -15.51
CA THR A 263 -8.95 24.77 -15.20
C THR A 263 -8.70 24.96 -13.71
N GLU A 264 -9.60 25.67 -12.99
CA GLU A 264 -9.48 25.83 -11.54
C GLU A 264 -9.66 24.49 -10.83
N VAL A 265 -10.69 23.70 -11.20
CA VAL A 265 -10.91 22.35 -10.68
C VAL A 265 -9.72 21.45 -10.96
N VAL A 266 -9.16 21.51 -12.16
CA VAL A 266 -7.98 20.71 -12.53
C VAL A 266 -6.79 21.06 -11.65
N SER A 267 -6.48 22.35 -11.53
CA SER A 267 -5.30 22.83 -10.79
C SER A 267 -5.42 22.65 -9.28
N TYR A 268 -6.61 22.81 -8.69
CA TYR A 268 -6.77 22.79 -7.23
C TYR A 268 -7.30 21.48 -6.67
N TYR A 269 -7.86 20.60 -7.52
CA TYR A 269 -8.39 19.33 -7.09
C TYR A 269 -7.80 18.16 -7.87
N LEU A 270 -7.93 18.15 -9.20
CA LEU A 270 -7.57 16.95 -9.98
C LEU A 270 -6.09 16.61 -9.89
N ILE A 271 -5.20 17.58 -10.09
CA ILE A 271 -3.74 17.32 -10.05
C ILE A 271 -3.28 16.91 -8.63
N PRO A 272 -3.66 17.62 -7.54
CA PRO A 272 -3.40 17.15 -6.18
C PRO A 272 -3.96 15.76 -5.89
N TYR A 273 -5.19 15.46 -6.34
CA TYR A 273 -5.78 14.13 -6.21
C TYR A 273 -4.98 13.04 -6.94
N LEU A 274 -4.46 13.32 -8.14
CA LEU A 274 -3.57 12.39 -8.84
C LEU A 274 -2.27 12.15 -8.07
N TRP A 275 -1.75 13.16 -7.34
CA TRP A 275 -0.64 12.94 -6.41
C TRP A 275 -1.04 12.04 -5.24
N VAL A 276 -2.23 12.18 -4.66
CA VAL A 276 -2.75 11.24 -3.63
C VAL A 276 -2.76 9.82 -4.17
N ASN A 277 -3.24 9.61 -5.39
CA ASN A 277 -3.25 8.29 -6.04
C ASN A 277 -1.84 7.71 -6.20
N ASN A 278 -0.89 8.52 -6.69
CA ASN A 278 0.52 8.13 -6.78
C ASN A 278 1.06 7.72 -5.39
N TRP A 279 0.85 8.55 -4.37
CA TRP A 279 1.37 8.27 -3.02
C TRP A 279 0.77 7.00 -2.43
N LEU A 280 -0.54 6.84 -2.53
CA LEU A 280 -1.24 5.64 -2.06
C LEU A 280 -0.68 4.38 -2.71
N VAL A 281 -0.59 4.35 -4.04
CA VAL A 281 -0.09 3.19 -4.79
C VAL A 281 1.36 2.91 -4.42
N SER A 282 2.20 3.94 -4.40
CA SER A 282 3.61 3.85 -4.04
C SER A 282 3.84 3.29 -2.64
N ILE A 283 3.19 3.89 -1.63
CA ILE A 283 3.34 3.54 -0.21
C ILE A 283 2.90 2.08 0.00
N THR A 284 1.68 1.75 -0.44
CA THR A 284 1.12 0.42 -0.20
C THR A 284 1.85 -0.67 -0.99
N PHE A 285 2.32 -0.37 -2.21
CA PHE A 285 3.18 -1.29 -2.96
C PHE A 285 4.47 -1.59 -2.18
N LEU A 286 5.18 -0.56 -1.71
CA LEU A 286 6.45 -0.71 -1.01
C LEU A 286 6.34 -1.36 0.36
N GLN A 287 5.22 -1.20 1.03
CA GLN A 287 4.91 -1.82 2.31
C GLN A 287 4.72 -3.34 2.22
N HIS A 288 4.32 -3.84 1.05
CA HIS A 288 3.91 -5.22 0.82
C HIS A 288 4.73 -5.96 -0.22
N THR A 289 5.59 -5.25 -0.96
CA THR A 289 6.41 -5.82 -2.04
C THR A 289 7.86 -5.52 -1.74
N ASP A 290 8.61 -6.56 -1.36
CA ASP A 290 10.05 -6.50 -1.16
C ASP A 290 10.63 -7.93 -1.29
N PRO A 291 11.84 -8.12 -1.86
CA PRO A 291 12.49 -9.43 -1.95
C PRO A 291 12.74 -10.09 -0.59
N ALA A 292 12.76 -9.30 0.49
CA ALA A 292 12.94 -9.81 1.83
C ALA A 292 11.66 -10.42 2.44
N LEU A 293 10.48 -10.13 1.89
CA LEU A 293 9.21 -10.57 2.47
C LEU A 293 8.82 -11.98 2.00
N PRO A 294 8.46 -12.90 2.92
CA PRO A 294 7.95 -14.20 2.56
C PRO A 294 6.50 -14.10 2.06
N HIS A 295 6.10 -15.05 1.24
CA HIS A 295 4.70 -15.38 0.96
C HIS A 295 4.44 -16.83 1.32
N TYR A 296 3.26 -17.11 1.84
CA TYR A 296 2.90 -18.41 2.39
C TYR A 296 1.74 -19.03 1.61
N ARG A 297 1.78 -20.36 1.48
CA ARG A 297 0.62 -21.18 1.09
C ARG A 297 -0.09 -21.71 2.35
N GLU A 298 -1.26 -22.30 2.16
CA GLU A 298 -2.18 -22.73 3.24
C GLU A 298 -1.46 -23.51 4.36
N GLY A 299 -0.54 -24.42 4.00
CA GLY A 299 0.21 -25.27 4.92
C GLY A 299 1.31 -24.58 5.74
N MET A 300 1.57 -23.28 5.56
CA MET A 300 2.49 -22.51 6.41
C MET A 300 1.96 -21.12 6.81
N TRP A 301 0.79 -20.71 6.32
CA TRP A 301 0.22 -19.42 6.67
C TRP A 301 -0.58 -19.49 7.98
N ASN A 302 -0.40 -18.49 8.84
CA ASN A 302 -1.34 -18.14 9.89
C ASN A 302 -1.42 -16.60 9.97
N PHE A 303 -2.36 -16.07 10.76
CA PHE A 303 -2.56 -14.63 10.85
C PHE A 303 -1.28 -13.88 11.27
N GLN A 304 -0.53 -14.42 12.22
CA GLN A 304 0.68 -13.77 12.76
C GLN A 304 1.79 -13.69 11.71
N ARG A 305 2.05 -14.79 11.00
CA ARG A 305 3.01 -14.82 9.90
C ARG A 305 2.59 -13.85 8.79
N GLY A 306 1.30 -13.83 8.45
CA GLY A 306 0.74 -12.91 7.46
C GLY A 306 0.87 -11.45 7.86
N ALA A 307 0.59 -11.11 9.12
CA ALA A 307 0.73 -9.75 9.65
C ALA A 307 2.19 -9.25 9.59
N LEU A 308 3.16 -10.17 9.72
CA LEU A 308 4.59 -9.88 9.60
C LEU A 308 5.11 -9.90 8.15
N CYS A 309 4.28 -10.19 7.14
CA CYS A 309 4.61 -10.07 5.71
C CYS A 309 4.56 -8.60 5.23
N THR A 310 5.08 -7.69 6.04
CA THR A 310 5.11 -6.26 5.73
C THR A 310 6.43 -5.66 6.16
N ILE A 311 6.79 -4.53 5.57
CA ILE A 311 8.06 -3.84 5.84
C ILE A 311 7.81 -2.37 6.16
N ASP A 312 8.46 -1.89 7.22
CA ASP A 312 8.50 -0.47 7.53
C ASP A 312 9.57 0.23 6.70
N ARG A 313 9.28 1.47 6.29
CA ARG A 313 10.18 2.29 5.49
C ARG A 313 10.19 3.73 5.97
N VAL A 314 11.35 4.37 5.85
CA VAL A 314 11.47 5.82 6.04
C VAL A 314 11.08 6.53 4.75
N PHE A 315 9.94 7.19 4.75
CA PHE A 315 9.40 7.85 3.56
C PHE A 315 9.63 9.36 3.63
N LEU A 316 10.38 9.93 2.66
CA LEU A 316 10.68 11.37 2.61
C LEU A 316 11.28 11.94 3.92
N GLY A 317 12.01 11.10 4.68
CA GLY A 317 12.64 11.50 5.93
C GLY A 317 11.63 11.97 7.00
N PRO A 318 12.05 12.88 7.92
CA PRO A 318 11.20 13.32 9.03
C PRO A 318 9.91 14.02 8.59
N ILE A 319 9.90 14.65 7.41
CA ILE A 319 8.73 15.37 6.89
C ILE A 319 7.64 14.39 6.49
N GLY A 320 7.98 13.30 5.80
CA GLY A 320 6.99 12.30 5.38
C GLY A 320 6.39 11.57 6.58
N ALA A 321 7.21 11.20 7.57
CA ALA A 321 6.72 10.62 8.83
C ALA A 321 5.65 11.49 9.50
N TYR A 322 5.82 12.81 9.47
CA TYR A 322 4.84 13.74 10.05
C TYR A 322 3.59 13.94 9.18
N ILE A 323 3.76 14.21 7.88
CA ILE A 323 2.64 14.53 6.98
C ILE A 323 1.79 13.29 6.65
N LEU A 324 2.41 12.12 6.61
CA LEU A 324 1.74 10.85 6.31
C LEU A 324 1.37 10.07 7.58
N HIS A 325 1.42 10.71 8.74
CA HIS A 325 1.01 10.15 10.04
C HIS A 325 1.71 8.83 10.39
N GLY A 326 2.98 8.67 10.00
CA GLY A 326 3.78 7.48 10.30
C GLY A 326 3.34 6.19 9.59
N ILE A 327 2.48 6.26 8.58
CA ILE A 327 1.95 5.07 7.89
C ILE A 327 3.06 4.21 7.28
N CYS A 328 4.16 4.81 6.84
CA CYS A 328 5.29 4.11 6.26
C CYS A 328 6.21 3.50 7.34
N GLU A 329 6.34 4.19 8.47
CA GLU A 329 7.29 3.87 9.54
C GLU A 329 6.71 2.95 10.61
N THR A 330 5.40 2.65 10.56
CA THR A 330 4.68 1.87 11.59
C THR A 330 3.77 0.80 11.00
N HIS A 331 3.99 0.41 9.75
CA HIS A 331 3.11 -0.47 9.00
C HIS A 331 3.08 -1.91 9.51
N VAL A 332 4.20 -2.42 10.03
CA VAL A 332 4.24 -3.73 10.69
C VAL A 332 3.31 -3.74 11.90
N ALA A 333 3.37 -2.72 12.76
CA ALA A 333 2.47 -2.59 13.90
C ALA A 333 1.01 -2.45 13.46
N HIS A 334 0.77 -1.72 12.38
CA HIS A 334 -0.55 -1.58 11.76
C HIS A 334 -1.12 -2.93 11.30
N HIS A 335 -0.31 -3.85 10.77
CA HIS A 335 -0.79 -5.19 10.41
C HIS A 335 -0.98 -6.12 11.60
N VAL A 336 -0.12 -6.02 12.61
CA VAL A 336 -0.27 -6.76 13.87
C VAL A 336 -1.56 -6.36 14.59
N SER A 337 -1.89 -5.06 14.61
CA SER A 337 -3.14 -4.55 15.17
C SER A 337 -3.55 -3.21 14.56
N SER A 338 -4.35 -3.25 13.50
CA SER A 338 -4.81 -2.06 12.78
C SER A 338 -5.77 -1.16 13.57
N LYS A 339 -6.24 -1.61 14.74
CA LYS A 339 -7.05 -0.83 15.68
C LYS A 339 -6.23 0.16 16.52
N ILE A 340 -4.91 0.07 16.49
CA ILE A 340 -4.03 1.04 17.17
C ILE A 340 -4.03 2.33 16.32
N PRO A 341 -4.35 3.49 16.91
CA PRO A 341 -4.29 4.75 16.20
C PRO A 341 -2.85 5.17 15.90
N HIS A 342 -2.63 5.83 14.77
CA HIS A 342 -1.34 6.22 14.21
C HIS A 342 -0.47 6.97 15.21
N TYR A 343 -1.07 7.84 16.02
CA TYR A 343 -0.36 8.63 17.02
C TYR A 343 0.18 7.79 18.19
N ASN A 344 -0.26 6.53 18.33
CA ASN A 344 0.25 5.53 19.27
C ASN A 344 1.04 4.42 18.57
N ALA A 345 0.94 4.31 17.23
CA ALA A 345 1.57 3.26 16.45
C ALA A 345 3.10 3.28 16.59
N TRP A 346 3.72 4.45 16.73
CA TRP A 346 5.15 4.61 17.00
C TRP A 346 5.62 3.80 18.22
N LYS A 347 4.93 3.96 19.36
CA LYS A 347 5.26 3.23 20.59
C LYS A 347 5.00 1.73 20.45
N ALA A 348 3.98 1.34 19.69
CA ALA A 348 3.72 -0.07 19.39
C ALA A 348 4.81 -0.66 18.50
N THR A 349 5.27 0.07 17.49
CA THR A 349 6.38 -0.28 16.61
C THR A 349 7.66 -0.48 17.38
N ASP A 350 8.03 0.43 18.29
CA ASP A 350 9.25 0.29 19.09
C ASP A 350 9.23 -0.99 19.95
N ALA A 351 8.09 -1.27 20.59
CA ALA A 351 7.93 -2.49 21.39
C ALA A 351 7.97 -3.77 20.54
N LEU A 352 7.37 -3.74 19.34
CA LEU A 352 7.42 -4.86 18.40
C LEU A 352 8.81 -5.08 17.82
N LYS A 353 9.59 -4.01 17.54
CA LYS A 353 10.99 -4.12 17.12
C LYS A 353 11.83 -4.83 18.17
N GLU A 354 11.67 -4.45 19.44
CA GLU A 354 12.36 -5.08 20.56
C GLU A 354 11.99 -6.56 20.71
N TYR A 355 10.69 -6.89 20.60
CA TYR A 355 10.21 -8.26 20.74
C TYR A 355 10.56 -9.17 19.54
N LEU A 356 10.39 -8.69 18.31
CA LEU A 356 10.58 -9.48 17.09
C LEU A 356 12.04 -9.64 16.68
N GLY A 357 12.90 -8.68 17.06
CA GLY A 357 14.31 -8.68 16.71
C GLY A 357 14.55 -8.94 15.21
N PRO A 358 15.26 -10.03 14.82
CA PRO A 358 15.53 -10.35 13.41
C PRO A 358 14.29 -10.58 12.53
N HIS A 359 13.12 -10.84 13.11
CA HIS A 359 11.87 -11.02 12.36
C HIS A 359 11.17 -9.70 12.02
N TYR A 360 11.66 -8.56 12.54
CA TYR A 360 11.15 -7.25 12.17
C TYR A 360 11.73 -6.79 10.84
N HIS A 361 10.88 -6.49 9.85
CA HIS A 361 11.33 -6.00 8.56
C HIS A 361 11.30 -4.47 8.49
N TYR A 362 12.45 -3.89 8.19
CA TYR A 362 12.65 -2.46 8.06
C TYR A 362 13.66 -2.17 6.95
N SER A 363 13.44 -1.08 6.21
CA SER A 363 14.36 -0.56 5.19
C SER A 363 14.45 0.96 5.26
N ASP A 364 15.67 1.49 5.24
CA ASP A 364 15.97 2.91 5.15
C ASP A 364 16.31 3.37 3.72
N ASP A 365 16.04 2.51 2.72
CA ASP A 365 16.24 2.86 1.31
C ASP A 365 15.46 4.13 0.96
N ASN A 366 16.08 5.00 0.17
CA ASN A 366 15.39 6.13 -0.42
C ASN A 366 14.15 5.65 -1.20
N PHE A 367 13.04 6.36 -1.06
CA PHE A 367 11.76 6.02 -1.70
C PHE A 367 11.86 5.66 -3.20
N ILE A 368 12.56 6.47 -4.00
CA ILE A 368 12.69 6.23 -5.45
C ILE A 368 13.54 4.99 -5.71
N VAL A 369 14.59 4.80 -4.91
CA VAL A 369 15.45 3.60 -4.97
C VAL A 369 14.66 2.36 -4.59
N ALA A 370 13.87 2.41 -3.53
CA ALA A 370 13.01 1.33 -3.08
C ALA A 370 11.98 0.94 -4.14
N LEU A 371 11.33 1.92 -4.79
CA LEU A 371 10.40 1.67 -5.89
C LEU A 371 11.08 0.92 -7.04
N TYR A 372 12.23 1.43 -7.48
CA TYR A 372 12.98 0.80 -8.58
C TYR A 372 13.45 -0.61 -8.23
N LYS A 373 14.04 -0.80 -7.04
CA LYS A 373 14.47 -2.13 -6.55
C LYS A 373 13.30 -3.11 -6.48
N SER A 374 12.18 -2.69 -5.87
CA SER A 374 11.00 -3.55 -5.72
C SER A 374 10.46 -3.99 -7.09
N TYR A 375 10.40 -3.09 -8.07
CA TYR A 375 9.97 -3.44 -9.43
C TYR A 375 10.91 -4.39 -10.16
N ARG A 376 12.21 -4.18 -10.02
CA ARG A 376 13.26 -4.99 -10.67
C ARG A 376 13.39 -6.37 -10.04
N ASP A 377 13.30 -6.43 -8.71
CA ASP A 377 13.65 -7.62 -7.94
C ASP A 377 12.42 -8.47 -7.57
N CYS A 378 11.20 -7.90 -7.63
CA CYS A 378 9.94 -8.60 -7.32
C CYS A 378 9.16 -9.02 -8.57
N VAL A 379 9.77 -9.88 -9.40
CA VAL A 379 9.16 -10.27 -10.69
C VAL A 379 8.18 -11.43 -10.51
N PHE A 380 8.62 -12.53 -9.90
CA PHE A 380 7.80 -13.72 -9.73
C PHE A 380 8.15 -14.51 -8.47
N VAL A 381 7.31 -15.48 -8.12
CA VAL A 381 7.61 -16.51 -7.13
C VAL A 381 7.50 -17.90 -7.76
N GLU A 382 8.15 -18.91 -7.19
CA GLU A 382 8.03 -20.28 -7.69
C GLU A 382 6.61 -20.83 -7.56
N ASP A 383 6.20 -21.70 -8.47
CA ASP A 383 4.87 -22.33 -8.49
C ASP A 383 4.68 -23.29 -7.31
N LYS A 384 5.77 -23.92 -6.85
CA LYS A 384 5.82 -24.88 -5.75
C LYS A 384 6.55 -24.31 -4.51
N GLY A 385 6.45 -25.03 -3.39
CA GLY A 385 7.03 -24.66 -2.10
C GLY A 385 6.02 -23.98 -1.17
N ASP A 386 6.10 -24.26 0.13
CA ASP A 386 5.14 -23.74 1.11
C ASP A 386 5.41 -22.27 1.48
N ILE A 387 6.68 -21.88 1.47
CA ILE A 387 7.17 -20.52 1.71
C ILE A 387 7.94 -20.10 0.47
N VAL A 388 7.52 -19.02 -0.17
CA VAL A 388 8.15 -18.52 -1.39
C VAL A 388 8.56 -17.06 -1.24
N PHE A 389 9.67 -16.73 -1.89
CA PHE A 389 10.21 -15.38 -1.97
C PHE A 389 10.21 -14.92 -3.41
N TYR A 390 10.14 -13.60 -3.58
CA TYR A 390 10.32 -12.99 -4.89
C TYR A 390 11.67 -13.34 -5.49
N LYS A 391 11.64 -13.56 -6.80
CA LYS A 391 12.80 -13.68 -7.68
C LYS A 391 12.78 -12.57 -8.71
N ASP A 392 13.98 -12.09 -9.03
CA ASP A 392 14.19 -11.10 -10.09
C ASP A 392 14.02 -11.72 -11.49
N ALA A 393 14.16 -10.90 -12.54
CA ALA A 393 14.05 -11.37 -13.92
C ALA A 393 15.15 -12.37 -14.33
N ARG A 394 16.15 -12.63 -13.47
CA ARG A 394 17.21 -13.63 -13.67
C ARG A 394 16.99 -14.87 -12.81
N GLY A 395 15.86 -14.96 -12.11
CA GLY A 395 15.54 -16.09 -11.24
C GLY A 395 16.31 -16.11 -9.92
N ARG A 396 16.94 -15.00 -9.53
CA ARG A 396 17.72 -14.91 -8.29
C ARG A 396 16.82 -14.49 -7.12
N ALA A 397 17.00 -15.12 -5.97
CA ALA A 397 16.30 -14.79 -4.74
C ALA A 397 17.22 -14.07 -3.75
N SER A 398 16.68 -13.07 -3.04
CA SER A 398 17.42 -12.40 -1.96
C SER A 398 17.44 -13.21 -0.66
N ARG A 399 16.37 -13.98 -0.43
CA ARG A 399 16.18 -14.81 0.77
C ARG A 399 15.58 -16.15 0.41
N VAL A 400 15.88 -17.15 1.22
CA VAL A 400 15.34 -18.51 1.09
C VAL A 400 14.92 -19.05 2.44
N PRO A 401 13.88 -19.90 2.51
CA PRO A 401 13.50 -20.54 3.78
C PRO A 401 14.67 -21.33 4.36
N ALA A 402 14.86 -21.26 5.69
CA ALA A 402 15.79 -22.15 6.36
C ALA A 402 15.29 -23.62 6.25
N THR A 403 16.21 -24.55 6.02
CA THR A 403 15.94 -25.98 5.77
C THR A 403 15.17 -26.70 6.89
N ASP A 404 15.24 -26.19 8.12
CA ASP A 404 14.61 -26.79 9.31
C ASP A 404 13.19 -26.27 9.59
N SER A 405 12.61 -25.49 8.67
CA SER A 405 11.34 -24.77 8.86
C SER A 405 10.07 -25.63 8.79
N LYS A 406 10.18 -26.97 8.82
CA LYS A 406 9.04 -27.91 8.92
C LYS A 406 8.42 -27.93 10.33
N GLN A 407 8.08 -26.78 10.89
CA GLN A 407 7.35 -26.68 12.16
C GLN A 407 5.85 -26.50 11.91
N GLY A 408 5.09 -27.54 12.29
CA GLY A 408 3.63 -27.59 12.28
C GLY A 408 2.97 -26.61 13.26
N PHE A 409 1.67 -26.42 13.06
CA PHE A 409 0.89 -25.27 13.52
C PHE A 409 0.42 -25.28 14.97
N SER A 410 0.25 -24.07 15.52
CA SER A 410 -0.71 -23.76 16.58
C SER A 410 -1.69 -22.72 16.04
N ASP A 411 -2.89 -23.17 15.67
CA ASP A 411 -4.00 -22.31 15.25
C ASP A 411 -4.80 -21.91 16.49
N SER A 412 -4.48 -20.76 17.06
CA SER A 412 -5.39 -20.06 17.98
C SER A 412 -6.19 -19.03 17.19
N GLY A 413 -7.04 -19.53 16.29
CA GLY A 413 -8.01 -18.76 15.55
C GLY A 413 -8.91 -17.97 16.49
N ILE A 414 -8.71 -16.66 16.52
CA ILE A 414 -9.75 -15.73 16.97
C ILE A 414 -10.35 -15.17 15.68
N GLU A 415 -11.53 -15.65 15.33
CA GLU A 415 -12.39 -14.98 14.36
C GLU A 415 -12.66 -13.55 14.86
N LEU A 416 -12.07 -12.57 14.19
CA LEU A 416 -12.42 -11.17 14.40
C LEU A 416 -13.79 -10.92 13.75
N GLN A 417 -14.84 -10.98 14.57
CA GLN A 417 -16.20 -10.50 14.23
C GLN A 417 -16.29 -8.96 14.22
#